data_AF-W2T7S2-F1
#
_entry.id   AF-W2T7S2-F1
#
_cell.length_a   1.000
_cell.length_b   1.000
_cell.length_c   1.000
_cell.angle_alpha   90.00
_cell.angle_beta   90.00
_cell.angle_gamma   90.00
#
_symmetry.space_group_name_H-M   'P 1'
#
loop_
_entity.id
_entity.type
_entity.pdbx_description
1 polymer ?
#
loop_
_entity_poly.entity_id
_entity_poly.type
_entity_poly.pdbx_seq_one_letter_code
_entity_poly.pdbx_strand_id
1 'polypeptide(L)'
;TTRPTSPRTSPPARGGRNAARCQEILRDPLLAAEEMWREHLVVSTEDNSNRRTVDLDGVIRSNLANACVPRMDETSCERNICYNVYFRFRKNTCVRVSRSSPICGSGNQKPRQQLNENTGYIDASPIYGSSVHDSEKFRQGKTGFLKLPAFNGMQMLPFDQSKCKSRKSCTVIFTAGDSRVNLFVGLSAWHTIFTKEHNRLVSILRSLNPHWDGERLYHEARKIVGAEVQAIVYREWLPKILGAAFSSVVGDYRGYDPTIDATIANEFTSAAFRFGHGMIQEFYQRLDPNFGNSSFGALPFQKGTLHSDVLVNEGGPDPLLRGMFSQSVKRPQRVTTTVTENMFGSTDLSSINIQVKFNRISS
;
A
#
# COMPACT_ATOMS: atom_id res chain seq x y z
N THR A 1 -14.63 -55.99 30.72
CA THR A 1 -13.16 -56.14 30.68
C THR A 1 -12.52 -54.77 30.64
N THR A 2 -12.06 -54.33 31.80
CA THR A 2 -11.38 -53.05 32.05
C THR A 2 -9.97 -53.08 31.45
N ARG A 3 -9.59 -52.04 30.70
CA ARG A 3 -8.21 -51.80 30.24
C ARG A 3 -7.65 -50.57 30.95
N PRO A 4 -6.43 -50.58 31.50
CA PRO A 4 -5.92 -49.46 32.30
C PRO A 4 -5.41 -48.31 31.41
N THR A 5 -5.62 -47.09 31.87
CA THR A 5 -5.05 -45.85 31.35
C THR A 5 -3.57 -45.72 31.75
N SER A 6 -2.68 -45.49 30.79
CA SER A 6 -1.29 -45.07 31.07
C SER A 6 -1.23 -43.57 31.32
N PRO A 7 -0.44 -43.06 32.27
CA PRO A 7 -0.30 -41.62 32.47
C PRO A 7 0.53 -41.00 31.35
N ARG A 8 0.01 -39.92 30.73
CA ARG A 8 0.77 -39.05 29.83
C ARG A 8 1.89 -38.37 30.62
N THR A 9 3.14 -38.68 30.29
CA THR A 9 4.30 -37.90 30.70
C THR A 9 4.32 -36.57 29.92
N SER A 10 4.37 -35.46 30.64
CA SER A 10 4.61 -34.13 30.08
C SER A 10 6.02 -34.06 29.48
N PRO A 11 6.25 -33.41 28.32
CA PRO A 11 7.61 -33.15 27.86
C PRO A 11 8.30 -32.12 28.77
N PRO A 12 9.61 -32.21 28.99
CA PRO A 12 10.32 -31.24 29.82
C PRO A 12 10.38 -29.86 29.14
N ALA A 13 10.33 -28.80 29.95
CA ALA A 13 10.33 -27.41 29.52
C ALA A 13 11.63 -27.04 28.76
N ARG A 14 11.52 -26.75 27.46
CA ARG A 14 12.62 -26.28 26.58
C ARG A 14 12.88 -24.76 26.73
N GLY A 15 13.04 -24.26 27.94
CA GLY A 15 13.04 -22.80 28.21
C GLY A 15 14.38 -22.06 28.09
N GLY A 16 15.54 -22.72 28.21
CA GLY A 16 16.81 -22.02 28.47
C GLY A 16 17.75 -21.78 27.28
N ARG A 17 17.90 -22.75 26.36
CA ARG A 17 18.95 -22.69 25.31
C ARG A 17 18.57 -21.85 24.09
N ASN A 18 17.29 -21.76 23.78
CA ASN A 18 16.82 -21.10 22.55
C ASN A 18 16.92 -19.57 22.63
N ALA A 19 16.79 -18.98 23.82
CA ALA A 19 16.82 -17.52 23.98
C ALA A 19 18.20 -16.91 23.72
N ALA A 20 19.27 -17.56 24.19
CA ALA A 20 20.65 -17.10 23.97
C ALA A 20 21.06 -17.21 22.49
N ARG A 21 20.70 -18.31 21.82
CA ARG A 21 20.97 -18.48 20.38
C ARG A 21 20.19 -17.49 19.52
N CYS A 22 18.94 -17.19 19.88
CA CYS A 22 18.17 -16.14 19.21
C CYS A 22 18.86 -14.77 19.31
N GLN A 23 19.43 -14.42 20.47
CA GLN A 23 20.18 -13.16 20.61
C GLN A 23 21.45 -13.14 19.77
N GLU A 24 22.11 -14.29 19.62
CA GLU A 24 23.33 -14.43 18.82
C GLU A 24 23.04 -14.30 17.32
N ILE A 25 22.03 -15.00 16.80
CA ILE A 25 21.59 -14.91 15.40
C ILE A 25 21.14 -13.47 15.06
N LEU A 26 20.48 -12.78 15.99
CA LEU A 26 20.01 -11.41 15.78
C LEU A 26 21.13 -10.34 15.87
N ARG A 27 22.35 -10.69 16.29
CA ARG A 27 23.49 -9.75 16.36
C ARG A 27 23.98 -9.32 14.98
N ASP A 28 23.91 -10.20 13.99
CA ASP A 28 24.25 -9.88 12.60
C ASP A 28 23.02 -10.03 11.69
N PRO A 29 22.29 -8.92 11.42
CA PRO A 29 21.10 -8.94 10.59
C PRO A 29 21.32 -9.40 9.14
N LEU A 30 22.56 -9.35 8.63
CA LEU A 30 22.87 -9.74 7.25
C LEU A 30 22.93 -11.26 7.09
N LEU A 31 23.39 -11.96 8.12
CA LEU A 31 23.51 -13.43 8.15
C LEU A 31 22.33 -14.10 8.87
N ALA A 32 21.60 -13.35 9.70
CA ALA A 32 20.50 -13.87 10.51
C ALA A 32 19.47 -14.67 9.69
N ALA A 33 19.10 -14.21 8.50
CA ALA A 33 18.12 -14.90 7.65
C ALA A 33 18.65 -16.26 7.16
N GLU A 34 19.93 -16.34 6.81
CA GLU A 34 20.59 -17.55 6.33
C GLU A 34 20.82 -18.54 7.48
N GLU A 35 21.20 -18.06 8.65
CA GLU A 35 21.33 -18.86 9.87
C GLU A 35 19.98 -19.41 10.35
N MET A 36 18.93 -18.57 10.38
CA MET A 36 17.58 -19.02 10.72
C MET A 36 17.05 -20.08 9.75
N TRP A 37 17.37 -19.95 8.45
CA TRP A 37 17.02 -20.94 7.44
C TRP A 37 17.79 -22.25 7.64
N ARG A 38 19.11 -22.18 7.79
CA ARG A 38 20.00 -23.33 8.01
C ARG A 38 19.63 -24.13 9.26
N GLU A 39 19.25 -23.42 10.32
CA GLU A 39 18.85 -24.01 11.59
C GLU A 39 17.36 -24.39 11.67
N HIS A 40 16.60 -24.27 10.57
CA HIS A 40 15.17 -24.58 10.52
C HIS A 40 14.34 -23.79 11.56
N LEU A 41 14.81 -22.60 11.95
CA LEU A 41 14.13 -21.70 12.89
C LEU A 41 13.05 -20.87 12.20
N VAL A 42 13.04 -20.85 10.86
CA VAL A 42 11.94 -20.33 10.07
C VAL A 42 10.82 -21.37 10.06
N VAL A 43 9.89 -21.23 11.01
CA VAL A 43 8.64 -21.99 11.00
C VAL A 43 7.76 -21.41 9.88
N SER A 44 7.69 -22.12 8.75
CA SER A 44 6.81 -21.77 7.62
C SER A 44 5.35 -22.17 7.85
N THR A 45 5.07 -22.92 8.92
CA THR A 45 3.71 -23.32 9.26
C THR A 45 2.99 -22.19 10.00
N GLU A 46 1.92 -21.69 9.40
CA GLU A 46 1.02 -20.72 10.02
C GLU A 46 0.35 -21.32 11.26
N ASP A 47 0.40 -20.61 12.40
CA ASP A 47 -0.35 -21.00 13.59
C ASP A 47 -1.85 -20.75 13.37
N ASN A 48 -2.55 -21.85 13.08
CA ASN A 48 -3.98 -21.86 12.80
C ASN A 48 -4.84 -22.12 14.05
N SER A 49 -4.25 -22.19 15.25
CA SER A 49 -4.98 -22.46 16.51
C SER A 49 -6.09 -21.44 16.82
N ASN A 50 -5.95 -20.22 16.32
CA ASN A 50 -6.93 -19.14 16.47
C ASN A 50 -8.02 -19.13 15.38
N ARG A 51 -8.01 -20.06 14.42
CA ARG A 51 -9.04 -20.14 13.38
C ARG A 51 -10.31 -20.76 13.97
N ARG A 52 -11.42 -20.01 13.98
CA ARG A 52 -12.73 -20.54 14.35
C ARG A 52 -13.34 -21.30 13.17
N THR A 53 -13.90 -22.47 13.44
CA THR A 53 -14.67 -23.22 12.45
C THR A 53 -15.98 -22.50 12.15
N VAL A 54 -16.21 -22.18 10.87
CA VAL A 54 -17.48 -21.63 10.39
C VAL A 54 -18.42 -22.79 10.06
N ASP A 55 -19.69 -22.65 10.43
CA ASP A 55 -20.77 -23.57 10.08
C ASP A 55 -21.12 -23.52 8.59
N LEU A 56 -21.96 -24.46 8.14
CA LEU A 56 -22.37 -24.56 6.74
C LEU A 56 -23.09 -23.27 6.27
N ASP A 57 -23.91 -22.67 7.13
CA ASP A 57 -24.64 -21.43 6.83
C ASP A 57 -23.71 -20.23 6.67
N GLY A 58 -22.63 -20.15 7.45
CA GLY A 58 -21.60 -19.14 7.28
C GLY A 58 -20.81 -19.32 5.98
N VAL A 59 -20.57 -20.56 5.55
CA VAL A 59 -19.96 -20.86 4.24
C VAL A 59 -20.87 -20.39 3.09
N ILE A 60 -22.17 -20.72 3.13
CA ILE A 60 -23.14 -20.33 2.11
C ILE A 60 -23.26 -18.80 2.04
N ARG A 61 -23.44 -18.12 3.18
CA ARG A 61 -23.54 -16.66 3.24
C ARG A 61 -22.28 -15.97 2.75
N SER A 62 -21.09 -16.46 3.13
CA SER A 62 -19.80 -15.93 2.67
C SER A 62 -19.65 -16.07 1.14
N ASN A 63 -20.01 -17.22 0.58
CA ASN A 63 -19.92 -17.46 -0.86
C ASN A 63 -20.88 -16.58 -1.67
N LEU A 64 -22.12 -16.41 -1.20
CA LEU A 64 -23.09 -15.51 -1.82
C LEU A 64 -22.64 -14.05 -1.74
N ALA A 65 -22.16 -13.59 -0.59
CA ALA A 65 -21.73 -12.20 -0.39
C ALA A 65 -20.48 -11.84 -1.22
N ASN A 66 -19.55 -12.78 -1.38
CA ASN A 66 -18.27 -12.54 -2.05
C ASN A 66 -18.24 -13.00 -3.52
N ALA A 67 -19.36 -13.53 -4.04
CA ALA A 67 -19.47 -14.14 -5.37
C ALA A 67 -18.43 -15.26 -5.59
N CYS A 68 -18.11 -15.98 -4.53
CA CYS A 68 -17.14 -17.06 -4.53
C CYS A 68 -17.84 -18.37 -4.79
N VAL A 69 -18.18 -18.58 -6.05
CA VAL A 69 -18.76 -19.84 -6.50
C VAL A 69 -17.93 -20.30 -7.69
N PRO A 70 -17.10 -21.34 -7.55
CA PRO A 70 -16.73 -22.09 -8.73
C PRO A 70 -18.00 -22.74 -9.26
N ARG A 71 -18.32 -22.59 -10.55
CA ARG A 71 -19.22 -23.54 -11.21
C ARG A 71 -18.48 -24.88 -11.22
N MET A 72 -18.74 -25.72 -10.23
CA MET A 72 -18.42 -27.12 -10.33
C MET A 72 -19.49 -27.77 -11.20
N ASP A 73 -19.01 -28.45 -12.23
CA ASP A 73 -19.72 -29.22 -13.24
C ASP A 73 -20.43 -30.47 -12.66
N GLU A 74 -20.00 -30.94 -11.49
CA GLU A 74 -20.61 -32.07 -10.79
C GLU A 74 -21.45 -31.66 -9.55
N THR A 75 -22.62 -32.28 -9.43
CA THR A 75 -23.64 -32.10 -8.38
C THR A 75 -23.29 -32.80 -7.05
N SER A 76 -22.02 -32.98 -6.70
CA SER A 76 -21.65 -33.56 -5.39
C SER A 76 -21.56 -32.49 -4.31
N CYS A 77 -22.58 -32.41 -3.45
CA CYS A 77 -22.66 -31.45 -2.34
C CYS A 77 -21.50 -31.64 -1.33
N GLU A 78 -21.16 -32.89 -1.00
CA GLU A 78 -20.12 -33.21 -0.01
C GLU A 78 -18.72 -32.79 -0.47
N ARG A 79 -18.39 -33.01 -1.75
CA ARG A 79 -17.11 -32.61 -2.33
C ARG A 79 -16.96 -31.09 -2.38
N ASN A 80 -18.05 -30.37 -2.68
CA ASN A 80 -18.12 -28.91 -2.62
C ASN A 80 -17.90 -28.39 -1.19
N ILE A 81 -18.51 -29.02 -0.19
CA ILE A 81 -18.34 -28.65 1.23
C ILE A 81 -16.88 -28.87 1.64
N CYS A 82 -16.29 -30.04 1.36
CA CYS A 82 -14.89 -30.31 1.70
C CYS A 82 -13.91 -29.32 1.07
N TYR A 83 -14.11 -28.92 -0.19
CA TYR A 83 -13.30 -27.92 -0.87
C TYR A 83 -13.37 -26.55 -0.17
N ASN A 84 -14.58 -26.06 0.13
CA ASN A 84 -14.79 -24.79 0.85
C ASN A 84 -14.36 -24.85 2.33
N VAL A 85 -14.29 -26.05 2.91
CA VAL A 85 -13.78 -26.27 4.28
C VAL A 85 -12.25 -26.24 4.30
N TYR A 86 -11.61 -26.76 3.25
CA TYR A 86 -10.15 -26.86 3.15
C TYR A 86 -9.49 -25.52 2.80
N PHE A 87 -10.05 -24.76 1.86
CA PHE A 87 -9.52 -23.45 1.45
C PHE A 87 -10.24 -22.32 2.18
N ARG A 88 -9.83 -22.02 3.41
CA ARG A 88 -10.46 -20.97 4.26
C ARG A 88 -9.49 -19.83 4.58
N PHE A 89 -10.01 -18.59 4.48
CA PHE A 89 -9.45 -17.42 5.14
C PHE A 89 -10.13 -17.24 6.51
N ARG A 90 -9.52 -16.47 7.45
CA ARG A 90 -10.01 -16.41 8.84
C ARG A 90 -11.48 -16.01 9.01
N LYS A 91 -11.98 -15.12 8.15
CA LYS A 91 -13.36 -14.58 8.21
C LYS A 91 -14.23 -14.97 7.03
N ASN A 92 -13.63 -15.34 5.90
CA ASN A 92 -14.32 -15.62 4.64
C ASN A 92 -13.85 -16.96 4.06
N THR A 93 -14.73 -17.59 3.29
CA THR A 93 -14.42 -18.78 2.47
C THR A 93 -13.49 -18.49 1.29
N CYS A 94 -13.29 -17.22 0.95
CA CYS A 94 -12.52 -16.77 -0.21
C CYS A 94 -12.19 -15.27 -0.09
N VAL A 95 -11.34 -14.77 -0.99
CA VAL A 95 -11.11 -13.33 -1.21
C VAL A 95 -11.52 -13.00 -2.65
N ARG A 96 -12.40 -12.02 -2.84
CA ARG A 96 -12.82 -11.57 -4.17
C ARG A 96 -11.67 -10.86 -4.88
N VAL A 97 -11.29 -11.35 -6.06
CA VAL A 97 -10.24 -10.74 -6.89
C VAL A 97 -10.72 -10.66 -8.34
N SER A 98 -10.71 -9.46 -8.91
CA SER A 98 -10.96 -9.24 -10.33
C SER A 98 -9.65 -9.33 -11.12
N ARG A 99 -9.68 -9.94 -12.30
CA ARG A 99 -8.51 -9.93 -13.22
C ARG A 99 -8.29 -8.51 -13.74
N SER A 100 -7.02 -8.09 -13.85
CA SER A 100 -6.64 -6.82 -14.47
C SER A 100 -7.11 -6.75 -15.94
N SER A 101 -7.52 -5.55 -16.35
CA SER A 101 -7.93 -5.26 -17.73
C SER A 101 -6.81 -5.58 -18.73
N PRO A 102 -7.11 -6.26 -19.84
CA PRO A 102 -6.13 -6.52 -20.89
C PRO A 102 -5.97 -5.30 -21.79
N ILE A 103 -4.80 -5.15 -22.42
CA ILE A 103 -4.68 -4.27 -23.59
C ILE A 103 -5.43 -4.88 -24.77
N CYS A 104 -6.02 -4.03 -25.62
CA CYS A 104 -6.70 -4.45 -26.83
C CYS A 104 -5.79 -5.33 -27.71
N GLY A 105 -6.34 -6.41 -28.27
CA GLY A 105 -5.59 -7.35 -29.12
C GLY A 105 -4.71 -8.36 -28.37
N SER A 106 -4.68 -8.34 -27.03
CA SER A 106 -4.01 -9.36 -26.21
C SER A 106 -5.00 -10.35 -25.59
N GLY A 107 -4.56 -11.57 -25.31
CA GLY A 107 -5.36 -12.60 -24.61
C GLY A 107 -6.23 -13.50 -25.51
N ASN A 108 -6.13 -13.34 -26.83
CA ASN A 108 -6.72 -14.26 -27.82
C ASN A 108 -5.59 -15.02 -28.54
N GLN A 109 -5.05 -14.44 -29.63
CA GLN A 109 -3.95 -15.03 -30.41
C GLN A 109 -2.56 -14.70 -29.86
N LYS A 110 -2.44 -13.63 -29.07
CA LYS A 110 -1.19 -13.20 -28.41
C LYS A 110 -1.34 -13.31 -26.88
N PRO A 111 -0.25 -13.53 -26.13
CA PRO A 111 -0.29 -13.55 -24.67
C PRO A 111 -0.96 -12.30 -24.09
N ARG A 112 -1.80 -12.47 -23.07
CA ARG A 112 -2.54 -11.37 -22.43
C ARG A 112 -1.56 -10.41 -21.75
N GLN A 113 -1.62 -9.12 -22.09
CA GLN A 113 -0.84 -8.06 -21.46
C GLN A 113 -1.76 -7.07 -20.74
N GLN A 114 -1.29 -6.50 -19.63
CA GLN A 114 -2.07 -5.58 -18.80
C GLN A 114 -1.80 -4.12 -19.19
N LEU A 115 -2.78 -3.26 -18.98
CA LEU A 115 -2.67 -1.83 -19.23
C LEU A 115 -2.00 -1.12 -18.05
N ASN A 116 -1.06 -0.21 -18.35
CA ASN A 116 -0.63 0.83 -17.42
C ASN A 116 -1.41 2.12 -17.72
N GLU A 117 -2.25 2.56 -16.79
CA GLU A 117 -3.04 3.79 -16.92
C GLU A 117 -2.24 5.05 -16.52
N ASN A 118 -1.05 4.88 -15.93
CA ASN A 118 -0.18 5.97 -15.52
C ASN A 118 1.00 6.16 -16.49
N THR A 119 1.61 7.35 -16.44
CA THR A 119 2.87 7.59 -17.15
C THR A 119 3.97 6.67 -16.61
N GLY A 120 4.86 6.19 -17.48
CA GLY A 120 6.02 5.37 -17.08
C GLY A 120 7.16 6.16 -16.45
N TYR A 121 7.10 7.49 -16.52
CA TYR A 121 8.14 8.39 -16.03
C TYR A 121 7.94 8.73 -14.55
N ILE A 122 9.03 9.11 -13.87
CA ILE A 122 8.98 9.74 -12.56
C ILE A 122 8.74 11.24 -12.78
N ASP A 123 7.47 11.64 -12.96
CA ASP A 123 7.07 12.97 -13.41
C ASP A 123 6.05 13.66 -12.47
N ALA A 124 5.91 13.10 -11.25
CA ALA A 124 4.89 13.50 -10.27
C ALA A 124 3.44 13.38 -10.79
N SER A 125 3.16 12.49 -11.75
CA SER A 125 1.79 12.15 -12.18
C SER A 125 0.82 11.80 -11.06
N PRO A 126 1.21 11.27 -9.87
CA PRO A 126 0.25 11.12 -8.77
C PRO A 126 -0.36 12.44 -8.29
N ILE A 127 0.32 13.57 -8.51
CA ILE A 127 -0.17 14.91 -8.20
C ILE A 127 -0.89 15.52 -9.41
N TYR A 128 -0.31 15.38 -10.60
CA TYR A 128 -0.73 16.11 -11.82
C TYR A 128 -1.65 15.34 -12.76
N GLY A 129 -1.87 14.05 -12.51
CA GLY A 129 -2.62 13.15 -13.38
C GLY A 129 -1.78 12.62 -14.54
N SER A 130 -2.30 11.54 -15.15
CA SER A 130 -1.70 10.87 -16.30
C SER A 130 -2.41 11.23 -17.62
N SER A 131 -3.45 12.08 -17.56
CA SER A 131 -4.17 12.60 -18.71
C SER A 131 -4.44 14.09 -18.56
N VAL A 132 -4.48 14.82 -19.70
CA VAL A 132 -4.82 16.25 -19.71
C VAL A 132 -6.21 16.48 -19.11
N HIS A 133 -7.17 15.62 -19.45
CA HIS A 133 -8.54 15.72 -18.95
C HIS A 133 -8.60 15.60 -17.41
N ASP A 134 -7.85 14.66 -16.82
CA ASP A 134 -7.83 14.52 -15.36
C ASP A 134 -7.12 15.68 -14.69
N SER A 135 -6.06 16.22 -15.31
CA SER A 135 -5.30 17.35 -14.76
C SER A 135 -6.19 18.56 -14.44
N GLU A 136 -7.17 18.85 -15.28
CA GLU A 136 -8.11 19.97 -15.08
C GLU A 136 -9.01 19.81 -13.85
N LYS A 137 -9.24 18.59 -13.36
CA LYS A 137 -10.14 18.33 -12.21
C LYS A 137 -9.61 18.96 -10.92
N PHE A 138 -8.29 19.04 -10.76
CA PHE A 138 -7.63 19.55 -9.56
C PHE A 138 -6.82 20.84 -9.79
N ARG A 139 -6.83 21.40 -11.00
CA ARG A 139 -6.31 22.76 -11.28
C ARG A 139 -7.29 23.85 -10.86
N GLN A 140 -6.80 24.95 -10.29
CA GLN A 140 -7.60 26.11 -9.95
C GLN A 140 -7.76 27.02 -11.18
N GLY A 141 -8.55 26.57 -12.15
CA GLY A 141 -8.71 27.24 -13.44
C GLY A 141 -7.35 27.53 -14.10
N LYS A 142 -7.23 28.69 -14.73
CA LYS A 142 -5.99 29.15 -15.39
C LYS A 142 -5.10 30.03 -14.50
N THR A 143 -5.10 29.81 -13.19
CA THR A 143 -4.35 30.66 -12.25
C THR A 143 -2.90 30.20 -12.04
N GLY A 144 -2.55 29.01 -12.50
CA GLY A 144 -1.30 28.34 -12.16
C GLY A 144 -1.41 27.41 -10.96
N PHE A 145 -2.32 27.68 -10.02
CA PHE A 145 -2.45 26.93 -8.78
C PHE A 145 -3.21 25.61 -8.93
N LEU A 146 -2.94 24.68 -8.02
CA LEU A 146 -3.78 23.53 -7.74
C LEU A 146 -4.81 23.86 -6.66
N LYS A 147 -5.99 23.25 -6.73
CA LYS A 147 -7.08 23.45 -5.77
C LYS A 147 -6.66 22.93 -4.39
N LEU A 148 -6.70 23.81 -3.38
CA LEU A 148 -6.55 23.47 -1.97
C LEU A 148 -7.63 24.19 -1.14
N PRO A 149 -8.90 23.74 -1.22
CA PRO A 149 -9.97 24.40 -0.49
C PRO A 149 -9.74 24.36 1.02
N ALA A 150 -10.11 25.45 1.69
CA ALA A 150 -10.08 25.52 3.14
C ALA A 150 -11.23 24.69 3.74
N PHE A 151 -10.95 23.92 4.79
CA PHE A 151 -11.92 23.18 5.57
C PHE A 151 -11.42 23.07 7.01
N ASN A 152 -12.24 23.44 8.00
CA ASN A 152 -11.88 23.48 9.42
C ASN A 152 -10.54 24.21 9.69
N GLY A 153 -10.29 25.33 8.99
CA GLY A 153 -9.06 26.11 9.13
C GLY A 153 -7.81 25.50 8.47
N MET A 154 -7.95 24.39 7.73
CA MET A 154 -6.84 23.70 7.06
C MET A 154 -7.04 23.70 5.55
N GLN A 155 -5.95 23.83 4.79
CA GLN A 155 -5.94 23.60 3.34
C GLN A 155 -5.70 22.12 3.05
N MET A 156 -6.67 21.50 2.38
CA MET A 156 -6.67 20.07 2.05
C MET A 156 -6.83 19.86 0.55
N LEU A 157 -6.56 18.65 0.08
CA LEU A 157 -6.92 18.25 -1.29
C LEU A 157 -8.42 18.44 -1.54
N PRO A 158 -8.86 18.66 -2.79
CA PRO A 158 -10.26 18.88 -3.11
C PRO A 158 -11.14 17.67 -2.76
N PHE A 159 -12.28 17.93 -2.13
CA PHE A 159 -13.34 16.97 -1.87
C PHE A 159 -14.70 17.68 -1.79
N ASP A 160 -15.79 16.93 -1.83
CA ASP A 160 -17.15 17.47 -1.68
C ASP A 160 -17.46 17.80 -0.21
N GLN A 161 -17.26 19.07 0.18
CA GLN A 161 -17.51 19.54 1.54
C GLN A 161 -18.99 19.47 1.95
N SER A 162 -19.93 19.42 1.00
CA SER A 162 -21.37 19.31 1.30
C SER A 162 -21.72 17.97 1.95
N LYS A 163 -20.86 16.95 1.81
CA LYS A 163 -20.97 15.65 2.47
C LYS A 163 -20.50 15.66 3.92
N CYS A 164 -20.10 16.82 4.45
CA CYS A 164 -19.64 17.00 5.83
C CYS A 164 -20.58 17.91 6.61
N LYS A 165 -21.72 17.35 7.04
CA LYS A 165 -22.71 18.06 7.87
C LYS A 165 -22.29 18.18 9.33
N SER A 166 -21.53 17.21 9.83
CA SER A 166 -20.93 17.23 11.17
C SER A 166 -19.67 16.36 11.19
N ARG A 167 -18.86 16.46 12.24
CA ARG A 167 -17.66 15.60 12.41
C ARG A 167 -17.98 14.10 12.36
N LYS A 168 -19.17 13.68 12.85
CA LYS A 168 -19.62 12.28 12.84
C LYS A 168 -20.27 11.86 11.52
N SER A 169 -20.64 12.82 10.67
CA SER A 169 -21.31 12.61 9.39
C SER A 169 -20.58 13.42 8.32
N CYS A 170 -19.35 12.98 8.03
CA CYS A 170 -18.46 13.56 7.05
C CYS A 170 -17.82 12.45 6.22
N THR A 171 -18.21 12.38 4.95
CA THR A 171 -17.62 11.45 3.99
C THR A 171 -16.61 12.22 3.15
N VAL A 172 -15.33 11.89 3.29
CA VAL A 172 -14.25 12.55 2.56
C VAL A 172 -13.70 11.61 1.50
N ILE A 173 -13.71 12.08 0.24
CA ILE A 173 -13.05 11.44 -0.88
C ILE A 173 -12.26 12.52 -1.61
N PHE A 174 -10.94 12.49 -1.45
CA PHE A 174 -10.06 13.44 -2.09
C PHE A 174 -9.93 13.16 -3.58
N THR A 175 -9.76 14.23 -4.35
CA THR A 175 -9.43 14.20 -5.78
C THR A 175 -7.98 14.62 -5.96
N ALA A 176 -7.20 13.82 -6.70
CA ALA A 176 -5.81 14.09 -7.03
C ALA A 176 -5.46 13.44 -8.39
N GLY A 177 -4.20 13.52 -8.81
CA GLY A 177 -3.72 12.91 -10.05
C GLY A 177 -3.81 11.37 -10.08
N ASP A 178 -3.63 10.70 -8.94
CA ASP A 178 -3.85 9.25 -8.81
C ASP A 178 -5.12 8.94 -8.01
N SER A 179 -5.93 8.02 -8.54
CA SER A 179 -7.22 7.63 -7.96
C SER A 179 -7.10 6.95 -6.60
N ARG A 180 -5.92 6.43 -6.25
CA ARG A 180 -5.65 5.73 -4.99
C ARG A 180 -5.25 6.67 -3.87
N VAL A 181 -5.31 7.99 -4.04
CA VAL A 181 -4.97 8.96 -2.98
C VAL A 181 -5.66 8.65 -1.65
N ASN A 182 -6.90 8.15 -1.68
CA ASN A 182 -7.70 7.80 -0.49
C ASN A 182 -7.38 6.42 0.11
N LEU A 183 -6.42 5.67 -0.43
CA LEU A 183 -6.10 4.31 0.00
C LEU A 183 -5.66 4.26 1.47
N PHE A 184 -4.82 5.22 1.87
CA PHE A 184 -4.34 5.38 3.23
C PHE A 184 -4.14 6.87 3.53
N VAL A 185 -4.51 7.34 4.71
CA VAL A 185 -4.39 8.77 5.08
C VAL A 185 -2.96 9.31 5.01
N GLY A 186 -1.93 8.47 5.18
CA GLY A 186 -0.54 8.88 4.97
C GLY A 186 -0.23 9.21 3.50
N LEU A 187 -0.87 8.53 2.55
CA LEU A 187 -0.76 8.87 1.13
C LEU A 187 -1.46 10.20 0.85
N SER A 188 -2.70 10.38 1.31
CA SER A 188 -3.41 11.66 1.25
C SER A 188 -2.59 12.81 1.84
N ALA A 189 -1.89 12.57 2.96
CA ALA A 189 -1.02 13.56 3.59
C ALA A 189 0.14 13.98 2.66
N TRP A 190 0.86 13.02 2.07
CA TRP A 190 1.94 13.32 1.12
C TRP A 190 1.45 14.02 -0.15
N HIS A 191 0.31 13.60 -0.71
CA HIS A 191 -0.31 14.31 -1.83
C HIS A 191 -0.67 15.76 -1.47
N THR A 192 -1.12 16.01 -0.23
CA THR A 192 -1.40 17.36 0.26
C THR A 192 -0.13 18.20 0.33
N ILE A 193 0.99 17.63 0.81
CA ILE A 193 2.28 18.34 0.90
C ILE A 193 2.81 18.73 -0.48
N PHE A 194 2.85 17.81 -1.44
CA PHE A 194 3.34 18.13 -2.79
C PHE A 194 2.43 19.12 -3.53
N THR A 195 1.12 19.08 -3.28
CA THR A 195 0.18 20.10 -3.79
C THR A 195 0.47 21.48 -3.17
N LYS A 196 0.77 21.54 -1.87
CA LYS A 196 1.18 22.78 -1.20
C LYS A 196 2.51 23.30 -1.75
N GLU A 197 3.48 22.42 -2.00
CA GLU A 197 4.77 22.78 -2.59
C GLU A 197 4.59 23.37 -3.99
N HIS A 198 3.76 22.75 -4.83
CA HIS A 198 3.40 23.34 -6.13
C HIS A 198 2.86 24.77 -5.97
N ASN A 199 1.89 24.98 -5.07
CA ASN A 199 1.30 26.31 -4.87
C ASN A 199 2.30 27.33 -4.28
N ARG A 200 3.26 26.88 -3.46
CA ARG A 200 4.37 27.70 -2.97
C ARG A 200 5.25 28.15 -4.14
N LEU A 201 5.63 27.22 -5.02
CA LEU A 201 6.43 27.51 -6.22
C LEU A 201 5.71 28.45 -7.18
N VAL A 202 4.42 28.24 -7.45
CA VAL A 202 3.60 29.15 -8.27
C VAL A 202 3.62 30.57 -7.71
N SER A 203 3.48 30.73 -6.38
CA SER A 203 3.50 32.05 -5.72
C SER A 203 4.84 32.76 -5.92
N ILE A 204 5.95 32.02 -5.79
CA ILE A 204 7.31 32.54 -5.99
C ILE A 204 7.55 32.88 -7.46
N LEU A 205 7.21 31.99 -8.38
CA LEU A 205 7.40 32.21 -9.82
C LEU A 205 6.57 33.39 -10.32
N ARG A 206 5.36 33.60 -9.77
CA ARG A 206 4.51 34.73 -10.10
C ARG A 206 5.10 36.06 -9.62
N SER A 207 5.75 36.09 -8.45
CA SER A 207 6.40 37.33 -7.97
C SER A 207 7.66 37.65 -8.76
N LEU A 208 8.44 36.62 -9.15
CA LEU A 208 9.65 36.77 -9.96
C LEU A 208 9.33 37.12 -11.42
N ASN A 209 8.23 36.59 -11.96
CA ASN A 209 7.84 36.77 -13.35
C ASN A 209 6.38 37.26 -13.45
N PRO A 210 6.10 38.55 -13.16
CA PRO A 210 4.74 39.09 -13.19
C PRO A 210 4.05 39.03 -14.57
N HIS A 211 4.85 38.85 -15.64
CA HIS A 211 4.38 38.75 -17.02
C HIS A 211 3.97 37.33 -17.44
N TRP A 212 4.20 36.31 -16.60
CA TRP A 212 3.78 34.94 -16.91
C TRP A 212 2.29 34.75 -16.68
N ASP A 213 1.65 34.05 -17.61
CA ASP A 213 0.27 33.59 -17.42
C ASP A 213 0.21 32.34 -16.52
N GLY A 214 -1.00 31.94 -16.14
CA GLY A 214 -1.18 30.79 -15.26
C GLY A 214 -0.81 29.44 -15.89
N GLU A 215 -0.86 29.29 -17.22
CA GLU A 215 -0.41 28.05 -17.85
C GLU A 215 1.11 27.89 -17.71
N ARG A 216 1.86 28.96 -17.99
CA ARG A 216 3.31 28.99 -17.81
C ARG A 216 3.68 28.72 -16.35
N LEU A 217 3.01 29.38 -15.41
CA LEU A 217 3.24 29.19 -13.97
C LEU A 217 2.99 27.73 -13.55
N TYR A 218 1.88 27.13 -13.99
CA TYR A 218 1.55 25.74 -13.69
C TYR A 218 2.63 24.78 -14.21
N HIS A 219 3.03 24.93 -15.47
CA HIS A 219 3.99 24.03 -16.10
C HIS A 219 5.40 24.15 -15.52
N GLU A 220 5.85 25.37 -15.18
CA GLU A 220 7.16 25.56 -14.55
C GLU A 220 7.18 25.02 -13.10
N ALA A 221 6.12 25.25 -12.31
CA ALA A 221 6.00 24.64 -10.98
C ALA A 221 5.91 23.11 -11.06
N ARG A 222 5.13 22.56 -12.01
CA ARG A 222 5.05 21.11 -12.27
C ARG A 222 6.42 20.52 -12.61
N LYS A 223 7.20 21.20 -13.46
CA LYS A 223 8.55 20.77 -13.86
C LYS A 223 9.49 20.70 -12.65
N ILE A 224 9.46 21.70 -11.78
CA ILE A 224 10.28 21.73 -10.56
C ILE A 224 9.88 20.60 -9.60
N VAL A 225 8.59 20.43 -9.30
CA VAL A 225 8.13 19.33 -8.42
C VAL A 225 8.47 17.96 -8.99
N GLY A 226 8.36 17.77 -10.31
CA GLY A 226 8.80 16.54 -10.97
C GLY A 226 10.29 16.27 -10.74
N ALA A 227 11.14 17.30 -10.85
CA ALA A 227 12.57 17.20 -10.58
C ALA A 227 12.88 16.94 -9.09
N GLU A 228 12.12 17.53 -8.16
CA GLU A 228 12.23 17.24 -6.72
C GLU A 228 11.95 15.77 -6.43
N VAL A 229 10.86 15.23 -6.99
CA VAL A 229 10.52 13.80 -6.83
C VAL A 229 11.62 12.91 -7.41
N GLN A 230 12.13 13.21 -8.61
CA GLN A 230 13.25 12.47 -9.18
C GLN A 230 14.51 12.53 -8.30
N ALA A 231 14.85 13.72 -7.79
CA ALA A 231 16.01 13.90 -6.93
C ALA A 231 15.88 13.08 -5.63
N ILE A 232 14.72 13.13 -4.96
CA ILE A 232 14.45 12.32 -3.76
C ILE A 232 14.58 10.83 -4.09
N VAL A 233 13.99 10.37 -5.20
CA VAL A 233 14.02 8.96 -5.60
C VAL A 233 15.45 8.48 -5.86
N TYR A 234 16.21 9.17 -6.71
CA TYR A 234 17.54 8.71 -7.13
C TYR A 234 18.65 9.01 -6.13
N ARG A 235 18.58 10.11 -5.38
CA ARG A 235 19.65 10.52 -4.46
C ARG A 235 19.46 10.00 -3.04
N GLU A 236 18.21 9.83 -2.60
CA GLU A 236 17.93 9.53 -1.19
C GLU A 236 17.28 8.16 -0.98
N TRP A 237 16.34 7.77 -1.84
CA TRP A 237 15.54 6.58 -1.64
C TRP A 237 16.17 5.32 -2.24
N LEU A 238 16.46 5.31 -3.54
CA LEU A 238 17.03 4.16 -4.24
C LEU A 238 18.35 3.66 -3.63
N PRO A 239 19.31 4.52 -3.23
CA PRO A 239 20.53 4.05 -2.58
C PRO A 239 20.27 3.29 -1.27
N LYS A 240 19.25 3.70 -0.49
CA LYS A 240 18.88 3.02 0.76
C LYS A 240 18.17 1.69 0.52
N ILE A 241 17.42 1.58 -0.57
CA ILE A 241 16.69 0.35 -0.93
C ILE A 241 17.63 -0.68 -1.58
N LEU A 242 18.47 -0.25 -2.51
CA LEU A 242 19.36 -1.15 -3.28
C LEU A 242 20.69 -1.41 -2.57
N GLY A 243 21.10 -0.55 -1.64
CA GLY A 243 22.36 -0.68 -0.92
C GLY A 243 23.55 -0.78 -1.88
N ALA A 244 24.41 -1.77 -1.66
CA ALA A 244 25.58 -2.01 -2.50
C ALA A 244 25.25 -2.23 -3.98
N ALA A 245 24.05 -2.72 -4.31
CA ALA A 245 23.64 -2.94 -5.70
C ALA A 245 23.32 -1.65 -6.46
N PHE A 246 23.19 -0.50 -5.79
CA PHE A 246 22.85 0.76 -6.44
C PHE A 246 23.87 1.15 -7.52
N SER A 247 25.18 1.02 -7.25
CA SER A 247 26.22 1.46 -8.19
C SER A 247 26.25 0.61 -9.46
N SER A 248 25.97 -0.70 -9.35
CA SER A 248 25.97 -1.62 -10.48
C SER A 248 24.66 -1.63 -11.27
N VAL A 249 23.52 -1.38 -10.61
CA VAL A 249 22.19 -1.45 -11.24
C VAL A 249 21.75 -0.09 -11.79
N VAL A 250 21.98 1.00 -11.05
CA VAL A 250 21.56 2.35 -11.44
C VAL A 250 22.75 3.19 -11.86
N GLY A 251 23.78 3.27 -11.00
CA GLY A 251 25.02 3.99 -11.28
C GLY A 251 24.85 5.49 -11.58
N ASP A 252 25.89 6.08 -12.15
CA ASP A 252 25.89 7.49 -12.54
C ASP A 252 25.08 7.73 -13.82
N TYR A 253 24.37 8.86 -13.86
CA TYR A 253 23.63 9.28 -15.04
C TYR A 253 24.56 9.73 -16.16
N ARG A 254 24.39 9.16 -17.36
CA ARG A 254 25.26 9.40 -18.54
C ARG A 254 24.61 10.28 -19.62
N GLY A 255 23.46 10.86 -19.33
CA GLY A 255 22.65 11.60 -20.31
C GLY A 255 21.44 10.82 -20.78
N TYR A 256 20.57 11.50 -21.54
CA TYR A 256 19.37 10.90 -22.09
C TYR A 256 19.71 10.05 -23.32
N ASP A 257 19.21 8.83 -23.33
CA ASP A 257 19.31 7.92 -24.47
C ASP A 257 17.90 7.64 -24.99
N PRO A 258 17.54 8.10 -26.20
CA PRO A 258 16.21 7.91 -26.78
C PRO A 258 15.94 6.45 -27.20
N THR A 259 16.94 5.57 -27.18
CA THR A 259 16.78 4.16 -27.54
C THR A 259 16.32 3.28 -26.37
N ILE A 260 16.35 3.82 -25.14
CA ILE A 260 15.93 3.11 -23.94
C ILE A 260 14.41 3.09 -23.82
N ASP A 261 13.86 1.89 -23.60
CA ASP A 261 12.45 1.69 -23.28
C ASP A 261 12.16 2.14 -21.83
N ALA A 262 11.37 3.21 -21.68
CA ALA A 262 10.96 3.76 -20.40
C ALA A 262 9.62 3.19 -19.89
N THR A 263 9.09 2.13 -20.52
CA THR A 263 7.88 1.45 -20.05
C THR A 263 8.14 0.67 -18.77
N ILE A 264 7.09 0.51 -17.96
CA ILE A 264 7.19 -0.24 -16.71
C ILE A 264 6.93 -1.72 -16.98
N ALA A 265 7.89 -2.55 -16.59
CA ALA A 265 7.77 -4.00 -16.70
C ALA A 265 6.63 -4.56 -15.82
N ASN A 266 5.92 -5.59 -16.31
CA ASN A 266 4.80 -6.20 -15.58
C ASN A 266 5.22 -6.80 -14.23
N GLU A 267 6.38 -7.45 -14.18
CA GLU A 267 6.95 -8.02 -12.96
C GLU A 267 7.27 -6.95 -11.91
N PHE A 268 7.61 -5.73 -12.32
CA PHE A 268 7.86 -4.64 -11.40
C PHE A 268 6.59 -4.25 -10.63
N THR A 269 5.46 -4.07 -11.33
CA THR A 269 4.19 -3.64 -10.73
C THR A 269 3.42 -4.78 -10.02
N SER A 270 3.47 -5.98 -10.59
CA SER A 270 2.74 -7.14 -10.08
C SER A 270 3.45 -7.82 -8.90
N ALA A 271 4.79 -7.72 -8.84
CA ALA A 271 5.59 -8.46 -7.87
C ALA A 271 6.62 -7.58 -7.15
N ALA A 272 7.65 -7.09 -7.85
CA ALA A 272 8.88 -6.62 -7.22
C ALA A 272 8.65 -5.38 -6.33
N PHE A 273 7.96 -4.36 -6.85
CA PHE A 273 7.74 -3.10 -6.13
C PHE A 273 6.72 -3.22 -4.98
N ARG A 274 6.12 -4.40 -4.80
CA ARG A 274 5.21 -4.69 -3.68
C ARG A 274 5.95 -5.11 -2.40
N PHE A 275 7.29 -5.15 -2.40
CA PHE A 275 8.08 -5.42 -1.19
C PHE A 275 7.72 -4.48 -0.02
N GLY A 276 7.29 -3.25 -0.34
CA GLY A 276 6.82 -2.25 0.64
C GLY A 276 5.63 -2.71 1.47
N HIS A 277 4.83 -3.68 1.03
CA HIS A 277 3.76 -4.26 1.85
C HIS A 277 4.28 -4.95 3.12
N GLY A 278 5.51 -5.47 3.09
CA GLY A 278 6.18 -6.00 4.28
C GLY A 278 6.60 -4.91 5.26
N MET A 279 6.70 -3.65 4.81
CA MET A 279 7.17 -2.51 5.60
C MET A 279 6.03 -1.71 6.27
N ILE A 280 4.78 -2.06 5.98
CA ILE A 280 3.59 -1.41 6.56
C ILE A 280 3.56 -1.66 8.08
N GLN A 281 3.43 -0.56 8.83
CA GLN A 281 3.27 -0.58 10.28
C GLN A 281 1.81 -0.86 10.68
N GLU A 282 1.62 -1.51 11.82
CA GLU A 282 0.27 -1.72 12.40
C GLU A 282 -0.30 -0.42 12.98
N PHE A 283 0.59 0.45 13.49
CA PHE A 283 0.27 1.75 14.05
C PHE A 283 1.27 2.80 13.56
N TYR A 284 0.76 3.97 13.23
CA TYR A 284 1.54 5.15 12.88
C TYR A 284 1.47 6.13 14.04
N GLN A 285 2.62 6.55 14.56
CA GLN A 285 2.65 7.57 15.59
C GLN A 285 2.07 8.89 15.06
N ARG A 286 1.46 9.66 15.94
CA ARG A 286 1.05 11.04 15.65
C ARG A 286 1.62 11.94 16.71
N LEU A 287 2.38 12.94 16.27
CA LEU A 287 3.16 13.78 17.16
C LEU A 287 2.69 15.23 17.10
N ASP A 288 2.75 15.93 18.23
CA ASP A 288 2.49 17.36 18.30
C ASP A 288 3.67 18.18 17.72
N PRO A 289 3.61 19.53 17.67
CA PRO A 289 4.70 20.36 17.16
C PRO A 289 6.03 20.22 17.92
N ASN A 290 6.01 19.74 19.17
CA ASN A 290 7.19 19.52 20.00
C ASN A 290 7.69 18.07 19.93
N PHE A 291 7.19 17.27 18.97
CA PHE A 291 7.48 15.83 18.84
C PHE A 291 7.04 15.00 20.06
N GLY A 292 6.12 15.53 20.88
CA GLY A 292 5.44 14.83 21.96
C GLY A 292 4.22 14.06 21.46
N ASN A 293 3.52 13.39 22.38
CA ASN A 293 2.31 12.64 22.07
C ASN A 293 1.18 13.58 21.62
N SER A 294 0.64 13.36 20.42
CA SER A 294 -0.55 14.08 19.98
C SER A 294 -1.78 13.72 20.81
N SER A 295 -2.68 14.68 21.01
CA SER A 295 -4.00 14.48 21.63
C SER A 295 -4.88 13.46 20.90
N PHE A 296 -4.58 13.16 19.64
CA PHE A 296 -5.29 12.14 18.87
C PHE A 296 -4.73 10.71 19.09
N GLY A 297 -3.58 10.55 19.74
CA GLY A 297 -2.90 9.26 19.95
C GLY A 297 -2.38 8.61 18.65
N ALA A 298 -1.76 7.44 18.76
CA ALA A 298 -1.31 6.68 17.59
C ALA A 298 -2.48 6.26 16.70
N LEU A 299 -2.25 6.21 15.38
CA LEU A 299 -3.25 5.82 14.38
C LEU A 299 -3.08 4.35 13.99
N PRO A 300 -4.05 3.47 14.29
CA PRO A 300 -4.07 2.13 13.72
C PRO A 300 -4.19 2.19 12.18
N PHE A 301 -3.39 1.40 11.45
CA PHE A 301 -3.38 1.43 9.98
C PHE A 301 -4.76 1.18 9.37
N GLN A 302 -5.53 0.25 9.94
CA GLN A 302 -6.91 -0.03 9.50
C GLN A 302 -7.82 1.19 9.60
N LYS A 303 -7.71 1.95 10.70
CA LYS A 303 -8.49 3.19 10.90
C LYS A 303 -8.14 4.25 9.85
N GLY A 304 -6.93 4.24 9.32
CA GLY A 304 -6.48 5.16 8.27
C GLY A 304 -6.69 4.68 6.84
N THR A 305 -7.21 3.46 6.62
CA THR A 305 -7.35 2.86 5.28
C THR A 305 -8.76 3.12 4.74
N LEU A 306 -8.89 3.77 3.58
CA LEU A 306 -10.18 4.22 3.00
C LEU A 306 -11.03 5.15 3.90
N HIS A 307 -10.43 5.73 4.94
CA HIS A 307 -11.08 6.62 5.90
C HIS A 307 -10.39 7.99 5.92
N SER A 308 -10.46 8.70 4.78
CA SER A 308 -9.85 10.03 4.60
C SER A 308 -10.44 11.10 5.53
N ASP A 309 -11.61 10.85 6.12
CA ASP A 309 -12.25 11.72 7.10
C ASP A 309 -11.40 11.86 8.38
N VAL A 310 -10.62 10.85 8.73
CA VAL A 310 -9.66 10.90 9.84
C VAL A 310 -8.66 12.03 9.63
N LEU A 311 -8.20 12.25 8.41
CA LEU A 311 -7.22 13.30 8.11
C LEU A 311 -7.81 14.69 8.34
N VAL A 312 -9.05 14.94 7.90
CA VAL A 312 -9.68 16.28 8.04
C VAL A 312 -10.22 16.54 9.44
N ASN A 313 -10.56 15.49 10.19
CA ASN A 313 -11.18 15.59 11.50
C ASN A 313 -10.19 15.45 12.67
N GLU A 314 -8.97 14.93 12.45
CA GLU A 314 -7.99 14.64 13.50
C GLU A 314 -6.64 15.33 13.29
N GLY A 315 -6.67 16.64 13.01
CA GLY A 315 -5.49 17.51 13.05
C GLY A 315 -4.69 17.62 11.75
N GLY A 316 -5.20 17.07 10.64
CA GLY A 316 -4.57 17.22 9.34
C GLY A 316 -3.35 16.33 9.12
N PRO A 317 -2.55 16.61 8.08
CA PRO A 317 -1.39 15.81 7.73
C PRO A 317 -0.23 15.93 8.72
N ASP A 318 -0.06 17.08 9.37
CA ASP A 318 1.15 17.40 10.13
C ASP A 318 1.45 16.40 11.26
N PRO A 319 0.50 16.02 12.14
CA PRO A 319 0.82 15.11 13.23
C PRO A 319 1.24 13.72 12.74
N LEU A 320 0.60 13.25 11.66
CA LEU A 320 0.92 11.97 11.04
C LEU A 320 2.29 12.00 10.37
N LEU A 321 2.61 13.06 9.62
CA LEU A 321 3.90 13.19 8.96
C LEU A 321 5.06 13.27 9.96
N ARG A 322 4.93 14.03 11.06
CA ARG A 322 5.93 14.04 12.14
C ARG A 322 6.19 12.64 12.69
N GLY A 323 5.13 11.86 12.87
CA GLY A 323 5.23 10.46 13.28
C GLY A 323 5.93 9.58 12.25
N MET A 324 5.60 9.72 10.96
CA MET A 324 6.25 8.99 9.87
C MET A 324 7.75 9.32 9.75
N PHE A 325 8.17 10.55 10.08
CA PHE A 325 9.58 10.93 10.12
C PHE A 325 10.32 10.34 11.33
N SER A 326 9.65 10.23 12.48
CA SER A 326 10.27 9.84 13.74
C SER A 326 10.24 8.33 13.97
N GLN A 327 9.25 7.64 13.42
CA GLN A 327 9.05 6.21 13.60
C GLN A 327 9.96 5.41 12.66
N SER A 328 10.73 4.48 13.23
CA SER A 328 11.54 3.55 12.44
C SER A 328 10.67 2.71 11.51
N VAL A 329 11.18 2.46 10.30
CA VAL A 329 10.48 1.62 9.32
C VAL A 329 10.45 0.16 9.76
N LYS A 330 9.36 -0.54 9.46
CA LYS A 330 9.26 -1.97 9.71
C LYS A 330 10.13 -2.73 8.71
N ARG A 331 10.89 -3.71 9.18
CA ARG A 331 11.63 -4.61 8.29
C ARG A 331 10.66 -5.55 7.52
N PRO A 332 10.92 -5.86 6.24
CA PRO A 332 9.93 -6.49 5.34
C PRO A 332 9.74 -8.01 5.51
N GLN A 333 10.40 -8.67 6.46
CA GLN A 333 10.47 -10.15 6.54
C GLN A 333 9.11 -10.83 6.79
N ARG A 334 8.13 -10.13 7.37
CA ARG A 334 6.80 -10.68 7.63
C ARG A 334 5.72 -9.63 7.44
N VAL A 335 4.69 -9.91 6.64
CA VAL A 335 3.54 -9.01 6.51
C VAL A 335 2.68 -9.10 7.79
N THR A 336 2.18 -7.97 8.27
CA THR A 336 1.41 -7.90 9.52
C THR A 336 0.00 -8.46 9.32
N THR A 337 -0.61 -8.97 10.39
CA THR A 337 -2.01 -9.46 10.32
C THR A 337 -3.00 -8.35 9.98
N THR A 338 -2.63 -7.10 10.24
CA THR A 338 -3.38 -5.93 9.80
C THR A 338 -3.49 -5.85 8.27
N VAL A 339 -2.49 -6.32 7.54
CA VAL A 339 -2.45 -6.34 6.07
C VAL A 339 -2.94 -7.68 5.49
N THR A 340 -2.75 -8.81 6.18
CA THR A 340 -3.20 -10.12 5.69
C THR A 340 -4.64 -10.48 6.09
N GLU A 341 -5.18 -9.94 7.18
CA GLU A 341 -6.50 -10.37 7.70
C GLU A 341 -7.56 -9.27 7.70
N ASN A 342 -7.14 -8.02 7.80
CA ASN A 342 -8.03 -6.91 8.13
C ASN A 342 -7.94 -5.74 7.13
N MET A 343 -7.20 -5.92 6.03
CA MET A 343 -7.13 -4.89 4.98
C MET A 343 -8.50 -4.80 4.30
N PHE A 344 -9.03 -3.59 4.14
CA PHE A 344 -10.37 -3.35 3.58
C PHE A 344 -11.49 -4.16 4.24
N GLY A 345 -11.36 -4.45 5.55
CA GLY A 345 -12.36 -5.15 6.36
C GLY A 345 -12.32 -6.68 6.29
N SER A 346 -11.81 -7.29 5.22
CA SER A 346 -11.73 -8.76 5.11
C SER A 346 -10.79 -9.31 4.02
N THR A 347 -9.85 -8.50 3.53
CA THR A 347 -8.94 -8.85 2.43
C THR A 347 -7.56 -9.24 2.92
N ASP A 348 -6.95 -10.24 2.27
CA ASP A 348 -5.54 -10.57 2.40
C ASP A 348 -4.73 -9.99 1.23
N LEU A 349 -4.01 -8.90 1.49
CA LEU A 349 -3.19 -8.27 0.46
C LEU A 349 -2.03 -9.17 -0.01
N SER A 350 -1.49 -10.03 0.85
CA SER A 350 -0.40 -10.94 0.49
C SER A 350 -0.88 -12.01 -0.48
N SER A 351 -2.03 -12.61 -0.19
CA SER A 351 -2.69 -13.55 -1.10
C SER A 351 -3.06 -12.89 -2.43
N ILE A 352 -3.52 -11.63 -2.42
CA ILE A 352 -3.77 -10.89 -3.67
C ILE A 352 -2.49 -10.71 -4.49
N ASN A 353 -1.36 -10.36 -3.85
CA ASN A 353 -0.08 -10.20 -4.56
C ASN A 353 0.35 -11.51 -5.25
N ILE A 354 0.02 -12.66 -4.65
CA ILE A 354 0.30 -13.98 -5.20
C ILE A 354 -0.67 -14.32 -6.33
N GLN A 355 -1.97 -14.09 -6.15
CA GLN A 355 -2.99 -14.40 -7.15
C GLN A 355 -2.80 -13.62 -8.46
N VAL A 356 -2.30 -12.38 -8.38
CA VAL A 356 -1.91 -11.60 -9.55
C VAL A 356 -0.77 -12.28 -10.34
N LYS A 357 0.10 -13.08 -9.69
CA LYS A 357 1.21 -13.80 -10.33
C LYS A 357 0.80 -15.11 -11.00
N PHE A 358 -0.12 -15.88 -10.40
CA PHE A 358 -0.43 -17.24 -10.86
C PHE A 358 -1.30 -17.34 -12.12
N ASN A 359 -1.97 -16.25 -12.53
CA ASN A 359 -2.69 -16.18 -13.81
C ASN A 359 -1.77 -16.22 -15.06
N ARG A 360 -0.45 -16.41 -14.88
CA ARG A 360 0.56 -16.52 -15.94
C ARG A 360 1.08 -17.96 -16.16
N ILE A 361 0.77 -18.91 -15.28
CA ILE A 361 1.37 -20.27 -15.30
C ILE A 361 0.41 -21.34 -15.87
N SER A 362 -0.88 -21.04 -16.00
CA SER A 362 -1.86 -21.94 -16.63
C SER A 362 -2.31 -21.40 -18.00
N SER A 363 -1.45 -21.51 -19.01
CA SER A 363 -1.86 -21.45 -20.43
C SER A 363 -0.82 -22.12 -21.30
#